data_AF-A0A530A150-F1
#
_entry.id   AF-A0A530A150-F1
#
_cell.length_a   1.000
_cell.length_b   1.000
_cell.length_c   1.000
_cell.angle_alpha   90.00
_cell.angle_beta   90.00
_cell.angle_gamma   90.00
#
_symmetry.space_group_name_H-M   'P 1'
#
loop_
_entity.id
_entity.type
_entity.pdbx_description
1 polymer ?
#
loop_
_entity_poly.entity_id
_entity_poly.type
_entity_poly.pdbx_seq_one_letter_code
_entity_poly.pdbx_strand_id
1 'polypeptide(L)' 'INLTEDDFDWATGQLMERAGRHSSNRLVSLLEGGYDLQGLAFSVAAHVGRLMKG' A
#
# COMPACT_ATOMS: atom_id res chain seq x y z
N ILE A 1 -14.39 4.29 9.51
CA ILE A 1 -13.51 4.76 8.43
C ILE A 1 -13.99 4.14 7.12
N ASN A 2 -14.05 4.92 6.04
CA ASN A 2 -14.56 4.49 4.73
C ASN A 2 -13.44 4.66 3.69
N LEU A 3 -12.43 3.80 3.78
CA LEU A 3 -11.30 3.82 2.85
C LEU A 3 -11.61 2.95 1.63
N THR A 4 -11.09 3.37 0.50
CA THR A 4 -11.17 2.68 -0.80
C THR A 4 -9.79 2.18 -1.20
N GLU A 5 -9.71 1.33 -2.22
CA GLU A 5 -8.46 0.84 -2.78
C GLU A 5 -7.51 1.97 -3.25
N ASP A 6 -8.06 3.09 -3.74
CA ASP A 6 -7.29 4.27 -4.15
C ASP A 6 -6.55 4.92 -2.96
N ASP A 7 -7.16 4.89 -1.77
CA ASP A 7 -6.50 5.38 -0.56
C ASP A 7 -5.27 4.52 -0.19
N PHE A 8 -5.34 3.21 -0.46
CA PHE A 8 -4.22 2.30 -0.25
C PHE A 8 -3.12 2.48 -1.30
N ASP A 9 -3.46 2.72 -2.57
CA ASP A 9 -2.46 3.10 -3.59
C ASP A 9 -1.73 4.39 -3.19
N TRP A 10 -2.49 5.42 -2.83
CA TRP A 10 -1.95 6.72 -2.42
C TRP A 10 -1.05 6.61 -1.18
N ALA A 11 -1.51 5.94 -0.13
CA ALA A 11 -0.75 5.77 1.11
C ALA A 11 0.57 5.01 0.86
N THR A 12 0.53 3.99 0.00
CA THR A 12 1.72 3.23 -0.40
C THR A 12 2.70 4.11 -1.15
N GLY A 13 2.22 4.93 -2.08
CA GLY A 13 3.05 5.90 -2.81
C GLY A 13 3.74 6.88 -1.86
N GLN A 14 3.03 7.37 -0.85
CA GLN A 14 3.61 8.23 0.17
C GLN A 14 4.71 7.52 0.97
N LEU A 15 4.51 6.26 1.38
CA LEU A 15 5.54 5.49 2.07
C LEU A 15 6.77 5.25 1.18
N MET A 16 6.58 4.93 -0.10
CA MET A 16 7.67 4.74 -1.06
C MET A 16 8.48 6.02 -1.26
N GLU A 17 7.83 7.19 -1.37
CA GLU A 17 8.51 8.49 -1.45
C GLU A 17 9.42 8.72 -0.22
N ARG A 18 8.92 8.41 0.98
CA ARG A 18 9.70 8.55 2.22
C ARG A 18 10.85 7.54 2.28
N ALA A 19 10.62 6.30 1.86
CA ALA A 19 11.65 5.27 1.79
C ALA A 19 12.75 5.63 0.78
N GLY A 20 12.39 6.26 -0.34
CA GLY A 20 13.36 6.78 -1.31
C GLY A 20 14.26 7.86 -0.73
N ARG A 21 13.69 8.75 0.10
CA ARG A 21 14.47 9.81 0.77
C ARG A 21 15.35 9.32 1.91
N HIS A 22 14.87 8.38 2.73
CA HIS A 22 15.50 8.09 4.02
C HIS A 22 16.01 6.65 4.18
N SER A 23 15.70 5.75 3.24
CA SER A 23 15.93 4.32 3.42
C SER A 23 16.47 3.64 2.17
N SER A 24 17.05 4.41 1.24
CA SER A 24 17.56 3.90 -0.06
C SER A 24 16.55 3.03 -0.79
N ASN A 25 15.29 3.49 -0.84
CA ASN A 25 14.14 2.77 -1.42
C ASN A 25 13.79 1.42 -0.74
N ARG A 26 14.31 1.13 0.46
CA ARG A 26 13.91 -0.07 1.22
C ARG A 26 12.62 0.18 1.98
N LEU A 27 11.58 -0.57 1.65
CA LEU A 27 10.30 -0.61 2.34
C LEU A 27 9.86 -2.07 2.45
N VAL A 28 9.42 -2.48 3.64
CA VAL A 28 8.87 -3.82 3.89
C VAL A 28 7.44 -3.62 4.38
N SER A 29 6.49 -4.32 3.75
CA SER A 29 5.09 -4.32 4.12
C SER A 29 4.71 -5.69 4.68
N LEU A 30 3.93 -5.71 5.77
CA LEU A 30 3.40 -6.91 6.40
C LEU A 30 1.88 -6.81 6.43
N LEU A 31 1.20 -7.88 6.01
CA LEU A 31 -0.26 -7.96 6.10
C LEU A 31 -0.65 -8.16 7.57
N GLU A 32 -1.48 -7.26 8.09
CA GLU A 32 -2.00 -7.33 9.47
C GLU A 32 -3.42 -7.92 9.49
N GLY A 33 -4.41 -7.14 9.04
CA GLY A 33 -5.82 -7.52 9.07
C GLY A 33 -6.61 -7.05 7.85
N GLY A 34 -7.91 -7.30 7.89
CA GLY A 34 -8.85 -7.01 6.81
C GLY A 34 -9.88 -8.13 6.73
N TYR A 35 -11.12 -7.81 7.08
CA TYR A 35 -12.15 -8.83 7.31
C TYR A 35 -13.31 -8.75 6.31
N ASP A 36 -13.40 -7.64 5.57
CA ASP A 36 -14.15 -7.60 4.32
C ASP A 36 -13.27 -8.21 3.22
N LEU A 37 -13.64 -9.39 2.74
CA LEU A 37 -12.85 -10.14 1.76
C LEU A 37 -12.71 -9.38 0.43
N GLN A 38 -13.75 -8.68 0.00
CA GLN A 38 -13.73 -7.96 -1.27
C GLN A 38 -12.91 -6.67 -1.12
N GLY A 39 -13.16 -5.91 -0.05
CA GLY A 39 -12.37 -4.72 0.29
C GLY A 39 -10.88 -5.05 0.47
N LEU A 40 -10.56 -6.16 1.15
CA LEU A 40 -9.19 -6.63 1.33
C LEU A 40 -8.53 -6.98 -0.01
N ALA A 41 -9.22 -7.75 -0.87
CA ALA A 41 -8.66 -8.17 -2.15
C ALA A 41 -8.28 -6.96 -3.02
N PHE A 42 -9.17 -5.96 -3.15
CA PHE A 42 -8.89 -4.77 -3.95
C PHE A 42 -7.81 -3.88 -3.32
N SER A 43 -7.87 -3.66 -2.01
CA SER A 43 -6.91 -2.82 -1.30
C SER A 43 -5.50 -3.39 -1.35
N VAL A 44 -5.34 -4.72 -1.19
CA VAL A 44 -4.04 -5.38 -1.32
C VAL A 44 -3.55 -5.34 -2.76
N ALA A 45 -4.41 -5.55 -3.75
CA ALA A 45 -4.04 -5.45 -5.16
C ALA A 45 -3.53 -4.05 -5.52
N ALA A 46 -4.19 -3.00 -5.04
CA ALA A 46 -3.75 -1.61 -5.20
C ALA A 46 -2.39 -1.36 -4.51
N HIS A 47 -2.25 -1.74 -3.24
CA HIS A 47 -1.01 -1.62 -2.47
C HIS A 47 0.18 -2.31 -3.16
N VAL A 48 0.05 -3.59 -3.51
CA VAL A 48 1.11 -4.36 -4.18
C VAL A 48 1.36 -3.82 -5.59
N GLY A 49 0.31 -3.44 -6.31
CA GLY A 49 0.42 -2.82 -7.63
C GLY A 49 1.26 -1.55 -7.60
N ARG A 50 1.09 -0.69 -6.58
CA ARG A 50 1.92 0.50 -6.37
C ARG A 50 3.38 0.12 -6.11
N LEU A 51 3.64 -0.84 -5.21
CA LEU A 51 4.99 -1.33 -4.90
C LEU A 51 5.74 -1.85 -6.13
N MET A 52 5.04 -2.54 -7.04
CA MET A 52 5.64 -3.10 -8.26
C MET A 52 5.95 -2.05 -9.32
N LYS A 53 5.18 -0.96 -9.39
CA LYS A 53 5.32 0.06 -10.43
C LYS A 53 6.37 1.13 -10.11
N GLY A 54 6.61 1.44 -8.82
CA GLY A 54 7.44 2.58 -8.42
C GLY A 54 6.63 3.87 -8.30
#